data_AF-A0A0F6RM18-F1
#
_entry.id   AF-A0A0F6RM18-F1
#
_cell.length_a   1.000
_cell.length_b   1.000
_cell.length_c   1.000
_cell.angle_alpha   90.00
_cell.angle_beta   90.00
_cell.angle_gamma   90.00
#
_symmetry.space_group_name_H-M   'P 1'
#
loop_
_entity.id
_entity.type
_entity.pdbx_description
1 polymer ?
#
loop_
_entity_poly.entity_id
_entity_poly.type
_entity_poly.pdbx_seq_one_letter_code
_entity_poly.pdbx_strand_id
1 'polypeptide(L)'
;MWNRGQLQGERLPTGTIIIFEDDRSCGENKVAIYARVSSSENKSNLETQAKRLEAYCIAKGYQIVRVVKEVGSGVNDHRKLLLKLLEQTDYNLIVVEHKDRLSRVGFNYLKVLLTQTNRDIEVVNLAEERKDDLRQDFVSIITSFCARLYSLRQRNRKTECLIKCLEENDEISSKTSN
;
A
#
# COMPACT_ATOMS: atom_id res chain seq x y z
N MET A 1 41.84 0.16 -13.68
CA MET A 1 40.69 -0.56 -13.11
C MET A 1 39.67 -1.06 -14.14
N TRP A 2 39.70 -0.66 -15.43
CA TRP A 2 38.87 -1.26 -16.50
C TRP A 2 39.51 -2.49 -17.18
N ASN A 3 40.85 -2.58 -17.23
CA ASN A 3 41.61 -3.75 -17.74
C ASN A 3 41.43 -5.07 -16.95
N ARG A 4 40.52 -5.11 -15.96
CA ARG A 4 40.20 -6.31 -15.18
C ARG A 4 38.90 -7.00 -15.63
N GLY A 5 38.33 -6.59 -16.77
CA GLY A 5 37.12 -7.21 -17.34
C GLY A 5 35.84 -6.96 -16.55
N GLN A 6 35.84 -5.98 -15.64
CA GLN A 6 34.68 -5.68 -14.78
C GLN A 6 33.67 -4.70 -15.41
N LEU A 7 33.99 -4.07 -16.56
CA LEU A 7 33.10 -3.14 -17.27
C LEU A 7 33.25 -3.35 -18.77
N GLN A 8 32.13 -3.43 -19.51
CA GLN A 8 32.13 -3.42 -20.97
C GLN A 8 32.35 -1.99 -21.48
N GLY A 9 33.29 -1.80 -22.40
CA GLY A 9 33.60 -0.49 -22.97
C GLY A 9 34.52 -0.62 -24.18
N GLU A 10 34.41 0.30 -25.12
CA GLU A 10 35.27 0.40 -26.30
C GLU A 10 36.10 1.69 -26.25
N ARG A 11 37.36 1.59 -26.69
CA ARG A 11 38.27 2.73 -26.77
C ARG A 11 38.39 3.18 -28.23
N LEU A 12 38.01 4.42 -28.51
CA LEU A 12 38.16 5.00 -29.83
C LEU A 12 39.64 5.37 -30.14
N PRO A 13 40.03 5.46 -31.42
CA PRO A 13 41.39 5.84 -31.83
C PRO A 13 41.85 7.21 -31.31
N THR A 14 40.90 8.07 -30.91
CA THR A 14 41.14 9.41 -30.35
C THR A 14 41.49 9.41 -28.85
N GLY A 15 41.54 8.24 -28.21
CA GLY A 15 41.83 8.11 -26.79
C GLY A 15 40.62 8.28 -25.86
N THR A 16 39.46 8.61 -26.41
CA THR A 16 38.17 8.63 -25.68
C THR A 16 37.73 7.20 -25.35
N ILE A 17 37.34 6.96 -24.10
CA ILE A 17 36.82 5.67 -23.63
C ILE A 17 35.29 5.79 -23.56
N ILE A 18 34.59 4.94 -24.30
CA ILE A 18 33.13 4.79 -24.20
C ILE A 18 32.89 3.63 -23.25
N ILE A 19 32.32 3.94 -22.09
CA ILE A 19 31.86 2.93 -21.13
C ILE A 19 30.43 2.61 -21.52
N PHE A 20 30.16 1.36 -21.91
CA PHE A 20 28.79 0.88 -22.05
C PHE A 20 28.31 0.60 -20.63
N GLU A 21 27.59 1.56 -20.04
CA GLU A 21 26.80 1.27 -18.85
C GLU A 21 25.82 0.16 -19.25
N ASP A 22 25.92 -0.98 -18.56
CA ASP A 22 24.89 -2.00 -18.60
C ASP A 22 23.63 -1.29 -18.09
N ASP A 23 22.67 -0.99 -18.96
CA ASP A 23 21.38 -0.33 -18.69
C ASP A 23 20.47 -1.13 -17.73
N ARG A 24 21.03 -1.95 -16.84
CA ARG A 24 20.31 -2.86 -15.94
C ARG A 24 19.58 -2.17 -14.80
N SER A 25 19.32 -0.86 -14.84
CA SER A 25 18.49 -0.22 -13.81
C SER A 25 17.68 1.00 -14.25
N CYS A 26 17.57 1.23 -15.55
CA CYS A 26 16.84 2.38 -16.11
C CYS A 26 15.81 1.90 -17.14
N GLY A 27 14.75 1.19 -16.70
CA GLY A 27 13.56 1.06 -17.57
C GLY A 27 12.62 -0.14 -17.41
N GLU A 28 12.87 -1.14 -16.56
CA GLU A 28 12.01 -2.36 -16.58
C GLU A 28 11.05 -2.52 -15.40
N ASN A 29 11.12 -1.66 -14.38
CA ASN A 29 10.17 -1.73 -13.27
C ASN A 29 8.85 -1.05 -13.66
N LYS A 30 7.97 -1.85 -14.25
CA LYS A 30 6.56 -1.53 -14.43
C LYS A 30 5.88 -1.57 -13.07
N VAL A 31 5.40 -0.41 -12.61
CA VAL A 31 4.83 -0.23 -11.27
C VAL A 31 3.33 -0.02 -11.32
N ALA A 32 2.62 -0.67 -10.40
CA ALA A 32 1.27 -0.31 -10.01
C ALA A 32 1.29 0.37 -8.63
N ILE A 33 0.74 1.58 -8.55
CA ILE A 33 0.58 2.31 -7.30
C ILE A 33 -0.77 1.93 -6.69
N TYR A 34 -0.78 1.59 -5.40
CA TYR A 34 -2.01 1.31 -4.67
C TYR A 34 -2.12 2.19 -3.41
N ALA A 35 -3.19 3.00 -3.39
CA ALA A 35 -3.52 3.94 -2.32
C ALA A 35 -4.86 3.57 -1.69
N ARG A 36 -4.96 3.69 -0.36
CA ARG A 36 -6.16 3.29 0.41
C ARG A 36 -6.45 4.21 1.58
N VAL A 37 -7.73 4.52 1.76
CA VAL A 37 -8.27 5.13 2.98
C VAL A 37 -9.45 4.33 3.54
N SER A 38 -9.65 4.34 4.87
CA SER A 38 -10.72 3.56 5.51
C SER A 38 -12.10 4.23 5.37
N SER A 39 -12.16 5.57 5.32
CA SER A 39 -13.40 6.36 5.18
C SER A 39 -13.44 7.16 3.87
N SER A 40 -14.64 7.32 3.30
CA SER A 40 -14.88 8.17 2.12
C SER A 40 -14.69 9.66 2.39
N GLU A 41 -14.74 10.08 3.65
CA GLU A 41 -14.44 11.45 4.08
C GLU A 41 -12.96 11.79 3.85
N ASN A 42 -12.09 10.78 3.83
CA ASN A 42 -10.66 10.92 3.60
C ASN A 42 -10.27 10.90 2.10
N LYS A 43 -11.20 11.21 1.18
CA LYS A 43 -10.91 11.26 -0.27
C LYS A 43 -9.82 12.28 -0.64
N SER A 44 -9.80 13.44 0.00
CA SER A 44 -8.73 14.45 -0.22
C SER A 44 -7.36 13.88 0.13
N ASN A 45 -7.29 13.08 1.20
CA ASN A 45 -6.08 12.41 1.63
C ASN A 45 -5.66 11.29 0.67
N LEU A 46 -6.61 10.56 0.09
CA LEU A 46 -6.36 9.52 -0.91
C LEU A 46 -5.68 10.10 -2.16
N GLU A 47 -6.12 11.28 -2.59
CA GLU A 47 -5.51 12.00 -3.72
C GLU A 47 -4.09 12.47 -3.41
N THR A 48 -3.89 13.10 -2.25
CA THR A 48 -2.55 13.52 -1.81
C THR A 48 -1.60 12.33 -1.66
N GLN A 49 -2.09 11.21 -1.11
CA GLN A 49 -1.33 9.96 -0.98
C GLN A 49 -0.89 9.44 -2.34
N ALA A 50 -1.80 9.37 -3.31
CA ALA A 50 -1.46 8.92 -4.67
C ALA A 50 -0.39 9.81 -5.31
N LYS A 51 -0.53 11.14 -5.21
CA LYS A 51 0.46 12.09 -5.74
C LYS A 51 1.85 11.93 -5.12
N ARG A 52 1.93 11.69 -3.80
CA ARG A 52 3.22 11.42 -3.13
C ARG A 52 3.89 10.15 -3.68
N LEU A 53 3.12 9.09 -3.88
CA LEU A 53 3.63 7.83 -4.42
C LEU A 53 4.02 7.96 -5.90
N GLU A 54 3.26 8.73 -6.69
CA GLU A 54 3.60 9.05 -8.07
C GLU A 54 4.94 9.81 -8.14
N ALA A 55 5.10 10.87 -7.34
CA ALA A 55 6.35 11.62 -7.27
C ALA A 55 7.53 10.73 -6.85
N TYR A 56 7.32 9.81 -5.91
CA TYR A 56 8.33 8.83 -5.50
C TYR A 56 8.73 7.89 -6.65
N CYS A 57 7.75 7.35 -7.37
CA CYS A 57 8.00 6.45 -8.51
C CYS A 57 8.73 7.18 -9.64
N ILE A 58 8.34 8.42 -9.94
CA ILE A 58 8.99 9.27 -10.94
C ILE A 58 10.45 9.55 -10.53
N ALA A 59 10.69 9.91 -9.27
CA ALA A 59 12.04 10.18 -8.76
C ALA A 59 12.97 8.95 -8.81
N LYS A 60 12.39 7.74 -8.71
CA LYS A 60 13.12 6.47 -8.86
C LYS A 60 13.26 5.99 -10.30
N GLY A 61 12.68 6.68 -11.28
CA GLY A 61 12.71 6.26 -12.69
C GLY A 61 11.81 5.06 -13.00
N TYR A 62 10.78 4.80 -12.19
CA TYR A 62 9.84 3.71 -12.42
C TYR A 62 8.79 4.05 -13.49
N GLN A 63 8.39 3.05 -14.28
CA GLN A 63 7.32 3.21 -15.25
C GLN A 63 5.97 2.94 -14.58
N ILE A 64 5.21 3.99 -14.31
CA ILE A 64 3.88 3.86 -13.70
C ILE A 64 2.90 3.32 -14.77
N VAL A 65 2.46 2.08 -14.60
CA VAL A 65 1.44 1.45 -15.46
C VAL A 65 0.03 1.81 -14.98
N ARG A 66 -0.15 1.90 -13.66
CA ARG A 66 -1.48 2.09 -13.07
C ARG A 66 -1.42 2.76 -11.71
N VAL A 67 -2.44 3.57 -11.43
CA VAL A 67 -2.68 4.14 -10.11
C VAL A 67 -4.08 3.73 -9.65
N VAL A 68 -4.15 2.98 -8.57
CA VAL A 68 -5.41 2.47 -8.01
C VAL A 68 -5.66 3.14 -6.66
N LYS A 69 -6.85 3.72 -6.52
CA LYS A 69 -7.30 4.45 -5.34
C LYS A 69 -8.54 3.75 -4.80
N GLU A 70 -8.47 3.20 -3.60
CA GLU A 70 -9.57 2.44 -3.00
C GLU A 70 -10.01 3.03 -1.66
N VAL A 71 -11.32 3.04 -1.43
CA VAL A 71 -11.91 3.38 -0.14
C VAL A 71 -12.46 2.11 0.48
N GLY A 72 -11.94 1.74 1.65
CA GLY A 72 -12.37 0.55 2.36
C GLY A 72 -11.40 0.16 3.47
N SER A 73 -11.89 -0.66 4.40
CA SER A 73 -11.10 -1.17 5.51
C SER A 73 -9.94 -2.05 5.03
N GLY A 74 -8.80 -1.98 5.74
CA GLY A 74 -7.63 -2.82 5.47
C GLY A 74 -7.85 -4.31 5.78
N VAL A 75 -8.93 -4.66 6.49
CA VAL A 75 -9.28 -6.05 6.84
C VAL A 75 -10.26 -6.68 5.86
N ASN A 76 -10.86 -5.88 4.96
CA ASN A 76 -11.79 -6.39 3.96
C ASN A 76 -11.02 -7.11 2.83
N ASP A 77 -11.23 -8.39 2.70
CA ASP A 77 -10.65 -9.27 1.68
C ASP A 77 -11.40 -9.22 0.32
N HIS A 78 -12.60 -8.65 0.29
CA HIS A 78 -13.43 -8.52 -0.93
C HIS A 78 -13.26 -7.16 -1.63
N ARG A 79 -12.10 -6.52 -1.46
CA ARG A 79 -11.76 -5.23 -2.07
C ARG A 79 -11.60 -5.37 -3.58
N LYS A 80 -12.58 -4.84 -4.32
CA LYS A 80 -12.71 -5.05 -5.76
C LYS A 80 -11.54 -4.48 -6.55
N LEU A 81 -10.96 -3.34 -6.12
CA LEU A 81 -9.87 -2.72 -6.86
C LEU A 81 -8.55 -3.41 -6.57
N LEU A 82 -8.28 -3.78 -5.31
CA LEU A 82 -7.14 -4.60 -4.95
C LEU A 82 -7.15 -5.97 -5.64
N LEU A 83 -8.28 -6.68 -5.66
CA LEU A 83 -8.37 -7.98 -6.34
C LEU A 83 -8.09 -7.86 -7.83
N LYS A 84 -8.72 -6.88 -8.51
CA LYS A 84 -8.43 -6.60 -9.92
C LYS A 84 -6.97 -6.26 -10.17
N LEU A 85 -6.34 -5.53 -9.25
CA LEU A 85 -4.92 -5.23 -9.33
C LEU A 85 -4.13 -6.55 -9.24
N LEU A 86 -4.36 -7.38 -8.23
CA LEU A 86 -3.64 -8.64 -8.04
C LEU A 86 -3.79 -9.64 -9.21
N GLU A 87 -4.94 -9.70 -9.85
CA GLU A 87 -5.22 -10.55 -11.03
C GLU A 87 -4.39 -10.17 -12.27
N GLN A 88 -3.93 -8.92 -12.36
CA GLN A 88 -3.20 -8.42 -13.51
C GLN A 88 -1.69 -8.67 -13.40
N THR A 89 -1.05 -8.93 -14.54
CA THR A 89 0.37 -9.30 -14.66
C THR A 89 1.19 -8.34 -15.53
N ASP A 90 0.61 -7.19 -15.89
CA ASP A 90 1.23 -6.15 -16.73
C ASP A 90 2.31 -5.32 -16.01
N TYR A 91 2.58 -5.61 -14.73
CA TYR A 91 3.54 -4.90 -13.89
C TYR A 91 4.26 -5.86 -12.94
N ASN A 92 5.48 -5.49 -12.52
CA ASN A 92 6.34 -6.31 -11.68
C ASN A 92 6.47 -5.79 -10.23
N LEU A 93 6.02 -4.57 -9.95
CA LEU A 93 6.17 -3.97 -8.62
C LEU A 93 4.89 -3.25 -8.19
N ILE A 94 4.44 -3.52 -6.97
CA ILE A 94 3.35 -2.78 -6.33
C ILE A 94 3.96 -1.82 -5.32
N VAL A 95 3.69 -0.53 -5.47
CA VAL A 95 4.15 0.50 -4.54
C VAL A 95 2.98 0.93 -3.65
N VAL A 96 3.19 0.83 -2.34
CA VAL A 96 2.25 1.26 -1.32
C VAL A 96 2.93 2.17 -0.30
N GLU A 97 2.16 3.10 0.28
CA GLU A 97 2.72 4.00 1.30
C GLU A 97 3.09 3.22 2.58
N HIS A 98 2.20 2.35 3.04
CA HIS A 98 2.40 1.54 4.25
C HIS A 98 1.85 0.12 4.06
N LYS A 99 2.33 -0.82 4.89
CA LYS A 99 1.91 -2.24 4.84
C LYS A 99 0.40 -2.39 5.04
N ASP A 100 -0.17 -1.61 5.93
CA ASP A 100 -1.59 -1.61 6.28
C ASP A 100 -2.50 -0.99 5.21
N ARG A 101 -1.93 -0.20 4.29
CA ARG A 101 -2.66 0.29 3.12
C ARG A 101 -2.98 -0.87 2.21
N LEU A 102 -2.03 -1.77 2.00
CA LEU A 102 -2.26 -3.00 1.26
C LEU A 102 -3.17 -3.94 2.03
N SER A 103 -2.81 -4.34 3.25
CA SER A 103 -3.63 -5.23 4.07
C SER A 103 -3.28 -5.14 5.55
N ARG A 104 -4.30 -5.15 6.41
CA ARG A 104 -4.12 -5.17 7.88
C ARG A 104 -3.67 -6.54 8.37
N VAL A 105 -4.09 -7.59 7.67
CA VAL A 105 -3.77 -8.99 7.97
C VAL A 105 -3.28 -9.67 6.70
N GLY A 106 -2.30 -10.57 6.81
CA GLY A 106 -1.87 -11.37 5.66
C GLY A 106 -0.97 -10.67 4.65
N PHE A 107 -0.42 -9.49 4.99
CA PHE A 107 0.58 -8.80 4.13
C PHE A 107 1.74 -9.74 3.75
N ASN A 108 2.26 -10.51 4.71
CA ASN A 108 3.37 -11.43 4.45
C ASN A 108 2.99 -12.52 3.44
N TYR A 109 1.76 -13.04 3.52
CA TYR A 109 1.28 -14.03 2.56
C TYR A 109 1.18 -13.43 1.15
N LEU A 110 0.64 -12.21 1.01
CA LEU A 110 0.59 -11.51 -0.26
C LEU A 110 2.00 -11.29 -0.84
N LYS A 111 2.96 -10.89 0.00
CA LYS A 111 4.34 -10.68 -0.44
C LYS A 111 4.96 -11.98 -0.96
N VAL A 112 4.86 -13.07 -0.21
CA VAL A 112 5.39 -14.38 -0.62
C VAL A 112 4.74 -14.86 -1.92
N LEU A 113 3.42 -14.75 -2.05
CA LEU A 113 2.69 -15.16 -3.26
C LEU A 113 3.09 -14.34 -4.49
N LEU A 114 3.26 -13.02 -4.33
CA LEU A 114 3.69 -12.16 -5.44
C LEU A 114 5.12 -12.49 -5.87
N THR A 115 6.01 -12.78 -4.92
CA THR A 115 7.40 -13.15 -5.23
C THR A 115 7.46 -14.41 -6.10
N GLN A 116 6.54 -15.36 -5.93
CA GLN A 116 6.45 -16.54 -6.80
C GLN A 116 6.09 -16.20 -8.26
N THR A 117 5.40 -15.08 -8.48
CA THR A 117 5.02 -14.58 -9.81
C THR A 117 5.98 -13.54 -10.37
N ASN A 118 7.20 -13.45 -9.80
CA ASN A 118 8.21 -12.44 -10.14
C ASN A 118 7.70 -10.99 -9.96
N ARG A 119 6.82 -10.81 -8.96
CA ARG A 119 6.29 -9.52 -8.53
C ARG A 119 6.73 -9.23 -7.11
N ASP A 120 6.94 -7.96 -6.75
CA ASP A 120 7.22 -7.57 -5.37
C ASP A 120 6.31 -6.43 -4.91
N ILE A 121 6.29 -6.21 -3.59
CA ILE A 121 5.66 -5.07 -2.95
C ILE A 121 6.76 -4.23 -2.30
N GLU A 122 6.80 -2.96 -2.68
CA GLU A 122 7.63 -1.94 -2.08
C GLU A 122 6.78 -1.03 -1.18
N VAL A 123 7.27 -0.81 0.03
CA VAL A 123 6.63 0.02 1.05
C VAL A 123 7.49 1.25 1.28
N VAL A 124 6.96 2.43 0.98
CA VAL A 124 7.75 3.67 1.01
C VAL A 124 7.85 4.28 2.42
N ASN A 125 6.86 3.99 3.28
CA ASN A 125 6.76 4.46 4.66
C ASN A 125 6.88 6.00 4.82
N LEU A 126 6.21 6.75 3.93
CA LEU A 126 6.32 8.21 3.84
C LEU A 126 5.56 8.98 4.94
N ALA A 127 4.64 8.35 5.66
CA ALA A 127 3.82 8.97 6.70
C ALA A 127 3.72 8.09 7.96
N GLU A 128 3.02 8.55 9.00
CA GLU A 128 2.62 7.66 10.09
C GLU A 128 1.24 7.06 9.83
N GLU A 129 1.04 5.83 10.29
CA GLU A 129 -0.27 5.19 10.29
C GLU A 129 -1.22 5.98 11.19
N ARG A 130 -2.35 6.44 10.64
CA ARG A 130 -3.34 7.18 11.43
C ARG A 130 -4.05 6.24 12.41
N LYS A 131 -4.07 6.63 13.68
CA LYS A 131 -4.79 5.92 14.75
C LYS A 131 -6.27 5.70 14.40
N ASP A 132 -6.89 6.64 13.68
CA ASP A 132 -8.29 6.53 13.26
C ASP A 132 -8.53 5.38 12.26
N ASP A 133 -7.59 5.14 11.33
CA ASP A 133 -7.72 4.03 10.38
C ASP A 133 -7.62 2.68 11.09
N LEU A 134 -6.76 2.57 12.11
CA LEU A 134 -6.64 1.36 12.96
C LEU A 134 -7.94 1.10 13.73
N ARG A 135 -8.51 2.14 14.33
CA ARG A 135 -9.79 2.06 15.07
C ARG A 135 -10.91 1.59 14.17
N GLN A 136 -11.03 2.17 12.98
CA GLN A 136 -12.07 1.80 12.03
C GLN A 136 -11.93 0.35 11.55
N ASP A 137 -10.71 -0.12 11.33
CA ASP A 137 -10.43 -1.52 11.00
C ASP A 137 -10.81 -2.47 12.16
N PHE A 138 -10.54 -2.08 13.41
CA PHE A 138 -10.94 -2.85 14.60
C PHE A 138 -12.46 -2.93 14.78
N VAL A 139 -13.17 -1.81 14.63
CA VAL A 139 -14.63 -1.77 14.66
C VAL A 139 -15.21 -2.65 13.55
N SER A 140 -14.61 -2.64 12.36
CA SER A 140 -15.03 -3.48 11.24
C SER A 140 -14.86 -4.98 11.54
N ILE A 141 -13.74 -5.38 12.14
CA ILE A 141 -13.50 -6.76 12.58
C ILE A 141 -14.56 -7.19 13.60
N ILE A 142 -14.73 -6.42 14.69
CA ILE A 142 -15.72 -6.75 15.74
C ILE A 142 -17.12 -6.84 15.15
N THR A 143 -17.50 -5.88 14.31
CA THR A 143 -18.83 -5.83 13.69
C THR A 143 -19.07 -7.08 12.83
N SER A 144 -18.07 -7.53 12.07
CA SER A 144 -18.14 -8.75 11.28
C SER A 144 -18.30 -10.00 12.17
N PHE A 145 -17.52 -10.09 13.26
CA PHE A 145 -17.67 -11.17 14.24
C PHE A 145 -19.05 -11.16 14.91
N CYS A 146 -19.52 -9.99 15.36
CA CYS A 146 -20.84 -9.83 15.95
C CYS A 146 -21.96 -10.18 14.96
N ALA A 147 -21.81 -9.85 13.69
CA ALA A 147 -22.78 -10.20 12.65
C ALA A 147 -22.88 -11.72 12.41
N ARG A 148 -21.76 -12.44 12.57
CA ARG A 148 -21.70 -13.91 12.45
C ARG A 148 -22.14 -14.64 13.72
N LEU A 149 -21.85 -14.08 14.90
CA LEU A 149 -22.15 -14.69 16.20
C LEU A 149 -23.56 -14.41 16.70
N TYR A 150 -24.16 -13.27 16.31
CA TYR A 150 -25.47 -12.83 16.82
C TYR A 150 -26.50 -12.65 15.70
N SER A 151 -27.74 -13.09 15.97
CA SER A 151 -28.88 -12.89 15.07
C SER A 151 -29.20 -11.39 14.87
N LEU A 152 -29.84 -11.02 13.74
CA LEU A 152 -30.04 -9.64 13.28
C LEU A 152 -30.46 -8.64 14.39
N ARG A 153 -31.34 -9.04 15.31
CA ARG A 153 -31.85 -8.19 16.39
C ARG A 153 -30.84 -7.91 17.51
N GLN A 154 -29.97 -8.86 17.85
CA GLN A 154 -28.94 -8.66 18.86
C GLN A 154 -27.71 -7.95 18.28
N ARG A 155 -27.46 -8.10 16.97
CA ARG A 155 -26.37 -7.45 16.24
C ARG A 155 -26.41 -5.93 16.37
N ASN A 156 -27.50 -5.29 15.91
CA ASN A 156 -27.58 -3.82 15.88
C ASN A 156 -27.46 -3.23 17.29
N ARG A 157 -28.12 -3.83 18.28
CA ARG A 157 -28.12 -3.36 19.67
C ARG A 157 -26.74 -3.47 20.34
N LYS A 158 -25.98 -4.54 20.07
CA LYS A 158 -24.62 -4.71 20.62
C LYS A 158 -23.58 -3.89 19.85
N THR A 159 -23.69 -3.78 18.53
CA THR A 159 -22.80 -2.94 17.72
C THR A 159 -22.97 -1.46 18.08
N GLU A 160 -24.21 -0.96 18.22
CA GLU A 160 -24.48 0.42 18.66
C GLU A 160 -23.96 0.68 20.08
N CYS A 161 -24.11 -0.28 21.00
CA CYS A 161 -23.57 -0.16 22.35
C CYS A 161 -22.04 -0.10 22.35
N LEU A 162 -21.38 -0.93 21.53
CA LEU A 162 -19.92 -0.94 21.40
C LEU A 162 -19.39 0.35 20.76
N ILE A 163 -20.07 0.86 19.72
CA ILE A 163 -19.72 2.14 19.10
C ILE A 163 -19.80 3.25 20.14
N LYS A 164 -20.89 3.32 20.91
CA LYS A 164 -21.04 4.30 22.00
C LYS A 164 -19.95 4.19 23.06
N CYS A 165 -19.61 2.98 23.49
CA CYS A 165 -18.54 2.79 24.48
C CYS A 165 -17.17 3.23 23.93
N LEU A 166 -16.90 3.05 22.65
CA LEU A 166 -15.65 3.51 22.03
C LEU A 166 -15.62 5.04 21.90
N GLU A 167 -16.74 5.68 21.58
CA GLU A 167 -16.89 7.14 21.54
C GLU A 167 -16.75 7.78 22.94
N GLU A 168 -17.38 7.20 23.97
CA GLU A 168 -17.30 7.69 25.36
C GLU A 168 -15.87 7.60 25.94
N ASN A 169 -15.09 6.58 25.57
CA ASN A 169 -13.70 6.46 26.03
C ASN A 169 -12.75 7.48 25.37
N ASP A 170 -13.05 7.94 24.16
CA ASP A 170 -12.28 9.00 23.49
C ASP A 170 -12.54 10.39 24.10
N GLU A 171 -13.76 10.66 24.57
CA GLU A 171 -14.05 11.87 25.35
C GLU A 171 -13.34 11.89 26.71
N ILE A 172 -13.15 10.73 27.33
CA ILE A 172 -12.44 10.63 28.61
C ILE A 172 -10.94 10.83 28.37
N SER A 173 -10.34 10.17 27.37
CA SER A 173 -8.91 10.28 27.06
C SER A 173 -8.47 11.70 26.63
N SER A 174 -9.35 12.44 25.95
CA SER A 174 -9.12 13.85 25.58
C SER A 174 -9.28 14.83 26.75
N LYS A 175 -10.08 14.49 27.78
CA LYS A 175 -10.21 15.27 29.02
C LYS A 175 -9.08 15.02 30.02
N THR A 176 -8.45 13.84 30.02
CA THR A 176 -7.33 13.53 30.92
C THR A 176 -5.96 13.98 30.40
N SER A 177 -5.86 14.38 29.12
CA SER A 177 -4.59 14.83 28.50
C SER A 177 -4.43 16.36 28.44
N ASN A 178 -5.26 17.12 29.18
CA ASN A 178 -5.18 18.57 29.33
C ASN A 178 -4.85 18.94 30.78
#